data_AF-A0AAI9F1M5-F1
#
_entry.id   AF-A0AAI9F1M5-F1
#
_cell.length_a   1.000
_cell.length_b   1.000
_cell.length_c   1.000
_cell.angle_alpha   90.00
_cell.angle_beta   90.00
_cell.angle_gamma   90.00
#
_symmetry.space_group_name_H-M   'P 1'
#
loop_
_entity.id
_entity.type
_entity.pdbx_description
1 polymer ?
#
loop_
_entity_poly.entity_id
_entity_poly.type
_entity_poly.pdbx_seq_one_letter_code
_entity_poly.pdbx_strand_id
1 'polypeptide(L)'
;MYNNKHLKVFDKEDILGKKVILHKPRAIIHSYINKIPSKREKELYNYILKKAKEQLNYLSAQEEFKRMIEKWKNNEFTKIISFYLSISELKKIFKDFKHLRKKEIYETFKELEEIKLIKINLLEKDTKKEIIIQSNSNKIPNDIDFDQVTSVDIIRIISNVKIDYTNDIVSFYLPPISLAYLVAPKMYTNLNLLILNYLSSSYSITLFEFLHDFYENQKRFNQNKDFFETGKISLTKLRQILGAYNKYSRYTDFKKWVLNPAIKELNKSDVVPFFIEFQEIKKGKKVEWINFIMEDKPEYLKSDVILTKKGPQKITYEEKKFQNPSDKYPVKKELLELKEKIKNGLPYIIFKRELMKIQNSYICNKIDGYQPHLILKTNNIGHLEIYNPHTKEIRQLDKIKDAKELEELRQFLYKNSDRIGGIQYIDEKEIHLEELKSNFLNRYYHFTKDNFHYIILIKDIQFKDNEHFVLNGNDIIEDIKDIKITYPISTKEKIISLLKNEIKDDEIAYYQDLNRQEKERKIIEEFENKKDENKLKEFINYLEQESLKLVDEWKIAKSEEKKR
;
A
#
# COMPACT_ATOMS: atom_id res chain seq x y z
N MET A 1 30.69 -3.45 37.11
CA MET A 1 31.37 -4.27 36.08
C MET A 1 30.59 -5.55 35.93
N TYR A 2 29.77 -5.70 34.89
CA TYR A 2 29.06 -6.96 34.60
C TYR A 2 29.73 -7.66 33.41
N ASN A 3 29.93 -8.96 33.56
CA ASN A 3 30.75 -9.86 32.76
C ASN A 3 30.38 -9.91 31.27
N ASN A 4 31.40 -9.78 30.41
CA ASN A 4 31.39 -9.92 28.94
C ASN A 4 31.12 -11.36 28.41
N LYS A 5 30.39 -12.21 29.14
CA LYS A 5 30.31 -13.66 28.83
C LYS A 5 29.16 -14.09 27.88
N HIS A 6 28.37 -13.17 27.33
CA HIS A 6 27.27 -13.50 26.41
C HIS A 6 27.45 -13.03 24.96
N LEU A 7 28.69 -12.77 24.53
CA LEU A 7 29.02 -12.45 23.14
C LEU A 7 29.11 -13.75 22.32
N LYS A 8 27.96 -14.30 21.92
CA LYS A 8 27.93 -15.19 20.75
C LYS A 8 28.00 -14.31 19.49
N VAL A 9 29.08 -14.54 18.73
CA VAL A 9 29.41 -13.96 17.44
C VAL A 9 28.20 -14.03 16.49
N PHE A 10 27.70 -12.88 16.09
CA PHE A 10 26.68 -12.74 15.06
C PHE A 10 27.35 -12.84 13.69
N ASP A 11 27.49 -14.06 13.18
CA ASP A 11 27.79 -14.29 11.77
C ASP A 11 27.06 -15.55 11.29
N LYS A 12 26.02 -15.35 10.47
CA LYS A 12 25.82 -15.97 9.15
C LYS A 12 24.37 -15.86 8.69
N GLU A 13 24.24 -15.40 7.44
CA GLU A 13 23.17 -15.73 6.49
C GLU A 13 21.72 -15.36 6.88
N ASP A 14 21.41 -14.06 6.76
CA ASP A 14 20.04 -13.63 6.45
C ASP A 14 20.07 -12.77 5.20
N ILE A 15 19.21 -13.12 4.27
CA ILE A 15 19.02 -12.51 2.95
C ILE A 15 18.83 -10.98 3.09
N LEU A 16 19.63 -10.22 2.33
CA LEU A 16 19.93 -8.78 2.41
C LEU A 16 18.77 -7.79 2.11
N GLY A 17 17.51 -8.23 2.07
CA GLY A 17 16.36 -7.38 1.69
C GLY A 17 15.63 -6.66 2.83
N LYS A 18 15.61 -7.22 4.05
CA LYS A 18 14.77 -6.72 5.17
C LYS A 18 15.50 -5.86 6.22
N LYS A 19 16.84 -5.74 6.17
CA LYS A 19 17.66 -5.33 7.34
C LYS A 19 17.99 -3.84 7.52
N VAL A 20 17.40 -2.89 6.78
CA VAL A 20 17.72 -1.45 6.95
C VAL A 20 16.52 -0.52 7.21
N ILE A 21 15.43 -1.08 7.75
CA ILE A 21 14.28 -0.28 8.21
C ILE A 21 14.50 0.14 9.66
N LEU A 22 14.27 1.42 9.96
CA LEU A 22 14.18 1.98 11.29
C LEU A 22 12.71 2.30 11.59
N HIS A 23 12.18 1.75 12.69
CA HIS A 23 10.90 2.17 13.24
C HIS A 23 11.13 3.41 14.13
N LYS A 24 11.27 4.59 13.52
CA LYS A 24 11.62 5.82 14.23
C LYS A 24 10.38 6.34 14.97
N PRO A 25 10.44 6.53 16.30
CA PRO A 25 9.31 7.09 17.03
C PRO A 25 8.93 8.48 16.52
N ARG A 26 7.63 8.73 16.33
CA ARG A 26 7.13 10.03 15.85
C ARG A 26 7.56 11.17 16.76
N ALA A 27 7.60 10.95 18.07
CA ALA A 27 8.07 11.93 19.04
C ALA A 27 9.52 12.40 18.78
N ILE A 28 10.37 11.55 18.21
CA ILE A 28 11.75 11.91 17.83
C ILE A 28 11.77 12.67 16.51
N ILE A 29 10.95 12.30 15.52
CA ILE A 29 10.86 13.02 14.23
C ILE A 29 10.40 14.47 14.41
N HIS A 30 9.43 14.68 15.29
CA HIS A 30 8.83 16.00 15.55
C HIS A 30 9.54 16.78 16.68
N SER A 31 10.65 16.24 17.19
CA SER A 31 11.44 16.86 18.24
C SER A 31 12.25 18.03 17.70
N TYR A 32 12.38 19.10 18.48
CA TYR A 32 13.22 20.22 18.09
C TYR A 32 14.57 20.18 18.80
N ILE A 33 15.60 20.38 18.01
CA ILE A 33 17.00 20.27 18.42
C ILE A 33 17.71 21.59 18.18
N ASN A 34 18.68 21.90 19.04
CA ASN A 34 19.41 23.17 19.09
C ASN A 34 20.25 23.48 17.84
N LYS A 35 20.54 22.46 17.02
CA LYS A 35 21.32 22.54 15.78
C LYS A 35 20.72 21.58 14.77
N ILE A 36 20.63 21.99 13.50
CA ILE A 36 20.30 21.06 12.40
C ILE A 36 21.49 20.11 12.23
N PRO A 37 21.29 18.79 12.36
CA PRO A 37 22.39 17.88 12.18
C PRO A 37 22.79 17.84 10.71
N SER A 38 24.09 17.75 10.46
CA SER A 38 24.65 17.46 9.15
C SER A 38 24.09 16.13 8.62
N LYS A 39 24.20 15.90 7.31
CA LYS A 39 23.78 14.63 6.73
C LYS A 39 24.40 13.43 7.46
N ARG A 40 25.70 13.48 7.72
CA ARG A 40 26.43 12.41 8.45
C ARG A 40 25.95 12.23 9.87
N GLU A 41 25.73 13.32 10.60
CA GLU A 41 25.19 13.27 11.96
C GLU A 41 23.79 12.61 11.97
N LYS A 42 22.94 12.88 10.97
CA LYS A 42 21.62 12.23 10.86
C LYS A 42 21.68 10.75 10.51
N GLU A 43 22.50 10.40 9.53
CA GLU A 43 22.75 9.03 9.13
C GLU A 43 23.20 8.21 10.36
N LEU A 44 24.17 8.74 11.10
CA LEU A 44 24.68 8.13 12.32
C LEU A 44 23.60 8.02 13.41
N TYR A 45 22.87 9.11 13.69
CA TYR A 45 21.85 9.10 14.74
C TYR A 45 20.72 8.11 14.45
N ASN A 46 20.23 8.08 13.20
CA ASN A 46 19.20 7.12 12.80
C ASN A 46 19.69 5.67 12.91
N TYR A 47 20.96 5.42 12.59
CA TYR A 47 21.56 4.11 12.76
C TYR A 47 21.75 3.71 14.23
N ILE A 48 22.13 4.67 15.09
CA ILE A 48 22.19 4.51 16.55
C ILE A 48 20.82 4.12 17.11
N LEU A 49 19.75 4.81 16.70
CA LEU A 49 18.38 4.48 17.12
C LEU A 49 17.98 3.07 16.65
N LYS A 50 18.36 2.68 15.42
CA LYS A 50 18.09 1.35 14.89
C LYS A 50 18.78 0.28 15.73
N LYS A 51 20.08 0.44 16.00
CA LYS A 51 20.87 -0.52 16.78
C LYS A 51 20.39 -0.63 18.21
N ALA A 52 20.01 0.48 18.82
CA ALA A 52 19.39 0.47 20.14
C ALA A 52 18.07 -0.30 20.12
N LYS A 53 17.20 -0.09 19.13
CA LYS A 53 15.93 -0.81 19.02
C LYS A 53 16.11 -2.31 18.80
N GLU A 54 17.05 -2.72 17.95
CA GLU A 54 17.40 -4.14 17.75
C GLU A 54 17.83 -4.82 19.05
N GLN A 55 18.72 -4.18 19.80
CA GLN A 55 19.19 -4.68 21.09
C GLN A 55 18.09 -4.68 22.15
N LEU A 56 17.23 -3.66 22.17
CA LEU A 56 16.07 -3.61 23.07
C LEU A 56 15.09 -4.75 22.79
N ASN A 57 14.81 -5.06 21.53
CA ASN A 57 13.92 -6.16 21.17
C ASN A 57 14.48 -7.49 21.70
N TYR A 58 15.80 -7.71 21.59
CA TYR A 58 16.46 -8.87 22.17
C TYR A 58 16.34 -8.91 23.70
N LEU A 59 16.63 -7.78 24.37
CA LEU A 59 16.57 -7.68 25.83
C LEU A 59 15.14 -7.84 26.36
N SER A 60 14.12 -7.37 25.64
CA SER A 60 12.71 -7.47 26.02
C SER A 60 12.17 -8.90 26.09
N ALA A 61 12.87 -9.87 25.52
CA ALA A 61 12.57 -11.29 25.67
C ALA A 61 12.94 -11.84 27.07
N GLN A 62 13.71 -11.09 27.87
CA GLN A 62 14.16 -11.49 29.20
C GLN A 62 13.22 -10.94 30.29
N GLU A 63 12.82 -11.77 31.26
CA GLU A 63 11.84 -11.38 32.30
C GLU A 63 12.30 -10.23 33.19
N GLU A 64 13.59 -10.21 33.56
CA GLU A 64 14.18 -9.12 34.34
C GLU A 64 14.07 -7.77 33.62
N PHE A 65 14.12 -7.80 32.29
CA PHE A 65 14.03 -6.62 31.45
C PHE A 65 12.60 -6.06 31.36
N LYS A 66 11.59 -6.93 31.38
CA LYS A 66 10.18 -6.51 31.40
C LYS A 66 9.84 -5.65 32.61
N ARG A 67 10.31 -6.06 33.81
CA ARG A 67 10.15 -5.29 35.06
C ARG A 67 10.86 -3.94 34.99
N MET A 68 12.01 -3.87 34.32
CA MET A 68 12.74 -2.62 34.13
C MET A 68 12.05 -1.69 33.12
N ILE A 69 11.49 -2.25 32.03
CA ILE A 69 10.68 -1.51 31.05
C ILE A 69 9.45 -0.88 31.71
N GLU A 70 8.74 -1.60 32.60
CA GLU A 70 7.59 -1.04 33.33
C GLU A 70 7.98 0.16 34.19
N LYS A 71 9.09 0.08 34.91
CA LYS A 71 9.64 1.20 35.66
C LYS A 71 9.98 2.38 34.74
N TRP A 72 10.58 2.13 33.58
CA TRP A 72 10.89 3.19 32.61
C TRP A 72 9.66 3.85 31.98
N LYS A 73 8.58 3.11 31.77
CA LYS A 73 7.29 3.68 31.34
C LYS A 73 6.75 4.69 32.36
N ASN A 74 7.09 4.51 33.63
CA ASN A 74 6.72 5.40 34.74
C ASN A 74 7.82 6.43 35.07
N ASN A 75 8.79 6.64 34.19
CA ASN A 75 9.95 7.52 34.39
C ASN A 75 10.88 7.14 35.56
N GLU A 76 10.83 5.91 36.06
CA GLU A 76 11.71 5.40 37.13
C GLU A 76 12.97 4.73 36.53
N PHE A 77 13.99 5.54 36.22
CA PHE A 77 15.22 5.06 35.57
C PHE A 77 16.22 4.49 36.58
N THR A 78 16.14 3.18 36.81
CA THR A 78 16.95 2.48 37.85
C THR A 78 18.30 1.93 37.36
N LYS A 79 18.50 1.77 36.05
CA LYS A 79 19.74 1.29 35.43
C LYS A 79 20.01 1.96 34.08
N ILE A 80 21.26 2.25 33.80
CA ILE A 80 21.72 2.79 32.52
C ILE A 80 22.03 1.62 31.58
N ILE A 81 21.48 1.62 30.37
CA ILE A 81 21.82 0.64 29.33
C ILE A 81 22.84 1.24 28.35
N SER A 82 23.94 0.52 28.17
CA SER A 82 24.83 0.70 27.03
C SER A 82 24.34 -0.12 25.84
N PHE A 83 24.32 0.50 24.68
CA PHE A 83 24.12 -0.15 23.39
C PHE A 83 25.44 -0.17 22.62
N TYR A 84 25.50 -0.96 21.55
CA TYR A 84 26.67 -1.02 20.68
C TYR A 84 26.36 -1.02 19.19
N LEU A 85 27.32 -0.61 18.36
CA LEU A 85 27.30 -0.75 16.91
C LEU A 85 28.70 -1.05 16.38
N SER A 86 28.79 -1.61 15.15
CA SER A 86 30.05 -1.86 14.46
C SER A 86 30.43 -0.69 13.55
N ILE A 87 31.70 -0.26 13.59
CA ILE A 87 32.20 0.79 12.68
C ILE A 87 32.22 0.27 11.25
N SER A 88 32.65 -0.98 11.05
CA SER A 88 32.67 -1.61 9.73
C SER A 88 31.28 -1.77 9.14
N GLU A 89 30.26 -2.08 9.95
CA GLU A 89 28.87 -2.14 9.51
C GLU A 89 28.34 -0.75 9.13
N LEU A 90 28.62 0.28 9.94
CA LEU A 90 28.29 1.68 9.63
C LEU A 90 28.87 2.10 8.26
N LYS A 91 30.14 1.78 8.00
CA LYS A 91 30.82 2.07 6.72
C LYS A 91 30.23 1.33 5.52
N LYS A 92 29.66 0.14 5.73
CA LYS A 92 28.99 -0.63 4.67
C LYS A 92 27.65 -0.01 4.30
N ILE A 93 26.92 0.50 5.28
CA ILE A 93 25.58 1.06 5.10
C ILE A 93 25.66 2.45 4.48
N PHE A 94 26.52 3.33 4.99
CA PHE A 94 26.53 4.74 4.61
C PHE A 94 27.70 5.10 3.69
N LYS A 95 27.38 5.62 2.50
CA LYS A 95 28.40 6.04 1.50
C LYS A 95 29.35 7.08 2.07
N ASP A 96 28.83 8.02 2.85
CA ASP A 96 29.61 9.12 3.44
C ASP A 96 30.58 8.65 4.54
N PHE A 97 30.38 7.43 5.09
CA PHE A 97 31.27 6.83 6.09
C PHE A 97 32.34 5.92 5.49
N LYS A 98 32.12 5.41 4.27
CA LYS A 98 32.95 4.38 3.63
C LYS A 98 34.46 4.70 3.65
N HIS A 99 34.81 5.96 3.39
CA HIS A 99 36.19 6.41 3.27
C HIS A 99 36.71 7.17 4.49
N LEU A 100 35.91 7.31 5.56
CA LEU A 100 36.31 8.10 6.71
C LEU A 100 37.44 7.44 7.51
N ARG A 101 38.40 8.26 7.89
CA ARG A 101 39.48 7.92 8.83
C ARG A 101 38.94 7.88 10.26
N LYS A 102 39.69 7.24 11.16
CA LYS A 102 39.32 7.12 12.58
C LYS A 102 38.96 8.48 13.20
N LYS A 103 39.78 9.51 12.95
CA LYS A 103 39.56 10.89 13.43
C LYS A 103 38.22 11.47 12.99
N GLU A 104 37.86 11.32 11.71
CA GLU A 104 36.61 11.88 11.17
C GLU A 104 35.36 11.19 11.75
N ILE A 105 35.48 9.87 12.02
CA ILE A 105 34.42 9.12 12.72
C ILE A 105 34.28 9.66 14.15
N TYR A 106 35.39 9.83 14.87
CA TYR A 106 35.38 10.41 16.21
C TYR A 106 34.75 11.81 16.23
N GLU A 107 35.13 12.68 15.29
CA GLU A 107 34.58 14.03 15.16
C GLU A 107 33.06 13.98 14.94
N THR A 108 32.57 13.08 14.08
CA THR A 108 31.13 12.93 13.84
C THR A 108 30.37 12.53 15.12
N PHE A 109 30.91 11.61 15.93
CA PHE A 109 30.29 11.24 17.22
C PHE A 109 30.35 12.39 18.23
N LYS A 110 31.47 13.11 18.28
CA LYS A 110 31.64 14.28 19.16
C LYS A 110 30.62 15.37 18.83
N GLU A 111 30.45 15.69 17.55
CA GLU A 111 29.46 16.68 17.10
C GLU A 111 28.02 16.23 17.44
N LEU A 112 27.75 14.92 17.39
CA LEU A 112 26.45 14.37 17.78
C LEU A 112 26.14 14.54 19.28
N GLU A 113 27.16 14.45 20.15
CA GLU A 113 27.03 14.71 21.60
C GLU A 113 26.67 16.17 21.92
N GLU A 114 26.99 17.10 21.02
CA GLU A 114 26.68 18.53 21.18
C GLU A 114 25.22 18.86 20.85
N ILE A 115 24.51 17.96 20.17
CA ILE A 115 23.11 18.15 19.81
C ILE A 115 22.22 17.89 21.02
N LYS A 116 21.41 18.88 21.34
CA LYS A 116 20.54 18.93 22.52
C LYS A 116 19.12 19.28 22.11
N LEU A 117 18.18 18.69 22.81
CA LEU A 117 16.78 19.03 22.85
C LEU A 117 16.53 19.83 24.12
N ILE A 118 15.86 20.98 23.99
CA ILE A 118 15.50 21.82 25.13
C ILE A 118 13.98 21.80 25.23
N LYS A 119 13.45 21.33 26.37
CA LYS A 119 12.03 21.43 26.74
C LYS A 119 11.88 22.45 27.84
N ILE A 120 10.90 23.31 27.71
CA ILE A 120 10.51 24.32 28.69
C ILE A 120 9.07 24.02 29.04
N ASN A 121 8.80 23.68 30.29
CA ASN A 121 7.47 23.43 30.79
C ASN A 121 6.98 24.71 31.47
N LEU A 122 5.79 25.17 31.09
CA LEU A 122 5.14 26.37 31.61
C LEU A 122 3.84 25.99 32.31
N LEU A 123 3.44 26.75 33.33
CA LEU A 123 2.10 26.75 33.89
C LEU A 123 1.30 27.91 33.29
N GLU A 124 0.25 27.60 32.53
CA GLU A 124 -0.66 28.63 32.03
C GLU A 124 -1.45 29.25 33.19
N LYS A 125 -1.31 30.58 33.38
CA LYS A 125 -1.85 31.33 34.53
C LYS A 125 -3.36 31.12 34.74
N ASP A 126 -4.12 30.98 33.66
CA ASP A 126 -5.59 30.90 33.73
C ASP A 126 -6.14 29.47 33.85
N THR A 127 -5.41 28.46 33.37
CA THR A 127 -5.92 27.08 33.28
C THR A 127 -5.20 26.08 34.17
N LYS A 128 -4.06 26.48 34.78
CA LYS A 128 -3.10 25.59 35.47
C LYS A 128 -2.66 24.39 34.62
N LYS A 129 -2.77 24.47 33.28
CA LYS A 129 -2.30 23.41 32.38
C LYS A 129 -0.81 23.57 32.12
N GLU A 130 -0.11 22.44 32.07
CA GLU A 130 1.27 22.40 31.62
C GLU A 130 1.35 22.59 30.10
N ILE A 131 2.12 23.58 29.67
CA ILE A 131 2.45 23.82 28.26
C ILE A 131 3.92 23.45 28.06
N ILE A 132 4.18 22.53 27.12
CA ILE A 132 5.54 22.12 26.75
C ILE A 132 5.97 22.91 25.51
N ILE A 133 6.88 23.86 25.69
CA ILE A 133 7.59 24.52 24.60
C ILE A 133 8.90 23.77 24.37
N GLN A 134 9.28 23.59 23.11
CA GLN A 134 10.59 23.05 22.78
C GLN A 134 11.38 24.09 21.99
N SER A 135 12.64 24.30 22.39
CA SER A 135 13.52 25.30 21.78
C SER A 135 14.62 24.63 20.95
N ASN A 136 14.88 25.22 19.79
CA ASN A 136 15.98 24.86 18.89
C ASN A 136 17.15 25.85 18.95
N SER A 137 17.24 26.62 20.03
CA SER A 137 18.31 27.56 20.25
C SER A 137 18.90 27.34 21.63
N ASN A 138 20.22 27.49 21.76
CA ASN A 138 20.87 27.51 23.07
C ASN A 138 20.42 28.72 23.93
N LYS A 139 19.60 29.61 23.37
CA LYS A 139 18.92 30.71 24.05
C LYS A 139 17.45 30.39 24.23
N ILE A 140 16.92 30.73 25.39
CA ILE A 140 15.48 30.65 25.66
C ILE A 140 14.82 31.80 24.88
N PRO A 141 13.68 31.56 24.18
CA PRO A 141 12.99 32.64 23.48
C PRO A 141 12.68 33.81 24.43
N ASN A 142 12.96 35.05 23.99
CA ASN A 142 12.81 36.25 24.82
C ASN A 142 11.35 36.57 25.18
N ASP A 143 10.41 35.97 24.47
CA ASP A 143 8.96 36.07 24.63
C ASP A 143 8.39 35.12 25.69
N ILE A 144 9.24 34.31 26.35
CA ILE A 144 8.82 33.47 27.46
C ILE A 144 8.84 34.28 28.76
N ASP A 145 7.67 34.39 29.41
CA ASP A 145 7.53 34.85 30.78
C ASP A 145 8.12 33.78 31.72
N PHE A 146 9.34 34.01 32.23
CA PHE A 146 10.03 33.05 33.10
C PHE A 146 9.31 32.82 34.42
N ASP A 147 8.45 33.75 34.86
CA ASP A 147 7.64 33.56 36.06
C ASP A 147 6.58 32.46 35.88
N GLN A 148 6.31 32.05 34.63
CA GLN A 148 5.42 30.93 34.29
C GLN A 148 6.17 29.61 34.09
N VAL A 149 7.51 29.61 34.05
CA VAL A 149 8.32 28.41 33.80
C VAL A 149 8.38 27.55 35.05
N THR A 150 7.91 26.29 34.94
CA THR A 150 8.00 25.30 36.02
C THR A 150 9.28 24.50 35.97
N SER A 151 9.77 24.17 34.77
CA SER A 151 11.01 23.43 34.60
C SER A 151 11.58 23.58 33.19
N VAL A 152 12.90 23.40 33.06
CA VAL A 152 13.60 23.36 31.78
C VAL A 152 14.44 22.09 31.71
N ASP A 153 14.12 21.20 30.78
CA ASP A 153 14.90 20.00 30.51
C ASP A 153 15.88 20.24 29.35
N ILE A 154 17.18 20.05 29.60
CA ILE A 154 18.21 20.05 28.57
C ILE A 154 18.68 18.61 28.35
N ILE A 155 18.29 18.03 27.23
CA ILE A 155 18.45 16.61 26.95
C ILE A 155 19.37 16.45 25.74
N ARG A 156 20.56 15.86 25.92
CA ARG A 156 21.40 15.47 24.75
C ARG A 156 20.67 14.42 23.93
N ILE A 157 20.93 14.28 22.63
CA ILE A 157 20.34 13.16 21.86
C ILE A 157 21.09 11.84 22.07
N ILE A 158 22.33 11.93 22.54
CA ILE A 158 23.21 10.82 22.92
C ILE A 158 23.96 11.22 24.19
N SER A 159 24.00 10.33 25.18
CA SER A 159 24.51 10.68 26.52
C SER A 159 26.03 10.54 26.63
N ASN A 160 26.57 9.47 26.04
CA ASN A 160 28.00 9.16 26.08
C ASN A 160 28.33 8.17 24.96
N VAL A 161 29.53 8.29 24.38
CA VAL A 161 30.09 7.40 23.38
C VAL A 161 31.50 6.93 23.75
N LYS A 162 31.77 5.64 23.59
CA LYS A 162 33.10 5.04 23.63
C LYS A 162 33.39 4.34 22.31
N ILE A 163 34.48 4.70 21.65
CA ILE A 163 34.91 4.11 20.39
C ILE A 163 36.11 3.20 20.63
N ASP A 164 35.93 1.90 20.39
CA ASP A 164 36.99 0.89 20.41
C ASP A 164 37.31 0.46 18.97
N TYR A 165 38.33 1.11 18.39
CA TYR A 165 38.77 0.80 17.04
C TYR A 165 39.44 -0.56 16.89
N THR A 166 39.92 -1.16 17.98
CA THR A 166 40.60 -2.47 17.94
C THR A 166 39.57 -3.57 17.77
N ASN A 167 38.45 -3.45 18.49
CA ASN A 167 37.36 -4.42 18.46
C ASN A 167 36.24 -4.04 17.48
N ASP A 168 36.41 -2.97 16.69
CA ASP A 168 35.40 -2.46 15.74
C ASP A 168 34.06 -2.07 16.41
N ILE A 169 34.06 -1.75 17.71
CA ILE A 169 32.85 -1.51 18.50
C ILE A 169 32.75 -0.05 18.91
N VAL A 170 31.58 0.53 18.74
CA VAL A 170 31.19 1.78 19.41
C VAL A 170 30.13 1.44 20.46
N SER A 171 30.42 1.70 21.72
CA SER A 171 29.44 1.65 22.80
C SER A 171 28.83 3.04 23.01
N PHE A 172 27.52 3.11 23.18
CA PHE A 172 26.83 4.38 23.36
C PHE A 172 25.65 4.27 24.33
N TYR A 173 25.23 5.42 24.84
CA TYR A 173 24.13 5.53 25.79
C TYR A 173 23.07 6.47 25.24
N LEU A 174 21.81 6.03 25.31
CA LEU A 174 20.69 6.89 24.97
C LEU A 174 20.13 7.56 26.24
N PRO A 175 19.72 8.84 26.13
CA PRO A 175 19.02 9.51 27.20
C PRO A 175 17.73 8.78 27.56
N PRO A 176 17.32 8.83 28.84
CA PRO A 176 16.08 8.20 29.32
C PRO A 176 14.85 8.48 28.45
N ILE A 177 14.69 9.71 27.96
CA ILE A 177 13.53 10.08 27.16
C ILE A 177 13.53 9.46 25.76
N SER A 178 14.69 9.42 25.09
CA SER A 178 14.85 8.77 23.78
C SER A 178 14.59 7.28 23.92
N LEU A 179 15.05 6.71 25.03
CA LEU A 179 14.85 5.31 25.37
C LEU A 179 13.37 4.99 25.61
N ALA A 180 12.65 5.83 26.37
CA ALA A 180 11.22 5.68 26.59
C ALA A 180 10.44 5.68 25.26
N TYR A 181 10.78 6.59 24.33
CA TYR A 181 10.18 6.61 23.00
C TYR A 181 10.51 5.38 22.15
N LEU A 182 11.70 4.79 22.28
CA LEU A 182 12.06 3.56 21.57
C LEU A 182 11.41 2.31 22.15
N VAL A 183 11.26 2.25 23.48
CA VAL A 183 10.69 1.10 24.19
C VAL A 183 9.17 1.03 24.02
N ALA A 184 8.48 2.16 24.21
CA ALA A 184 7.02 2.24 24.13
C ALA A 184 6.56 3.39 23.22
N PRO A 185 6.86 3.33 21.90
CA PRO A 185 6.40 4.35 20.98
C PRO A 185 4.88 4.32 20.86
N LYS A 186 4.20 5.46 21.11
CA LYS A 186 2.78 5.60 20.77
C LYS A 186 2.53 5.47 19.26
N MET A 187 3.44 6.02 18.46
CA MET A 187 3.44 5.96 17.00
C MET A 187 4.88 5.94 16.49
N TYR A 188 5.09 5.27 15.36
CA TYR A 188 6.38 5.19 14.68
C TYR A 188 6.20 5.31 13.17
N THR A 189 7.26 5.74 12.51
CA THR A 189 7.38 5.83 11.05
C THR A 189 8.42 4.82 10.59
N ASN A 190 8.14 4.09 9.53
CA ASN A 190 9.11 3.17 8.93
C ASN A 190 10.02 3.96 8.00
N LEU A 191 11.28 4.13 8.38
CA LEU A 191 12.27 4.81 7.56
C LEU A 191 13.25 3.79 7.01
N ASN A 192 13.31 3.66 5.69
CA ASN A 192 14.42 2.95 5.05
C ASN A 192 15.66 3.85 5.13
N LEU A 193 16.64 3.49 5.96
CA LEU A 193 17.84 4.30 6.15
C LEU A 193 18.63 4.48 4.85
N LEU A 194 18.48 3.54 3.91
CA LEU A 194 19.16 3.64 2.63
C LEU A 194 18.58 4.75 1.76
N ILE A 195 17.28 5.08 1.86
CA ILE A 195 16.70 6.24 1.15
C ILE A 195 17.40 7.52 1.61
N LEU A 196 17.65 7.65 2.91
CA LEU A 196 18.33 8.81 3.48
C LEU A 196 19.73 9.03 2.90
N ASN A 197 20.42 7.94 2.50
CA ASN A 197 21.76 8.00 1.91
C ASN A 197 21.78 8.66 0.53
N TYR A 198 20.67 8.58 -0.21
CA TYR A 198 20.54 9.17 -1.54
C TYR A 198 20.18 10.65 -1.49
N LEU A 199 19.74 11.15 -0.34
CA LEU A 199 19.54 12.55 -0.09
C LEU A 199 20.87 13.20 0.31
N SER A 200 21.17 14.35 -0.25
CA SER A 200 22.40 15.11 -0.03
C SER A 200 22.21 16.23 1.01
N SER A 201 21.02 16.85 1.06
CA SER A 201 20.73 17.94 1.98
C SER A 201 20.14 17.46 3.30
N SER A 202 20.65 18.01 4.41
CA SER A 202 20.04 17.78 5.73
C SER A 202 18.59 18.28 5.78
N TYR A 203 18.25 19.36 5.07
CA TYR A 203 16.88 19.83 4.99
C TYR A 203 15.96 18.84 4.28
N SER A 204 16.41 18.24 3.18
CA SER A 204 15.66 17.21 2.44
C SER A 204 15.44 15.97 3.31
N ILE A 205 16.45 15.54 4.06
CA ILE A 205 16.32 14.42 5.00
C ILE A 205 15.27 14.74 6.08
N THR A 206 15.31 15.91 6.72
CA THR A 206 14.27 16.25 7.73
C THR A 206 12.89 16.30 7.08
N LEU A 207 12.78 16.97 5.93
CA LEU A 207 11.50 17.18 5.26
C LEU A 207 10.90 15.84 4.83
N PHE A 208 11.72 14.92 4.31
CA PHE A 208 11.32 13.55 4.02
C PHE A 208 10.85 12.82 5.28
N GLU A 209 11.64 12.81 6.36
CA GLU A 209 11.23 12.13 7.60
C GLU A 209 9.89 12.65 8.13
N PHE A 210 9.69 13.97 8.08
CA PHE A 210 8.46 14.62 8.52
C PHE A 210 7.27 14.28 7.61
N LEU A 211 7.40 14.43 6.29
CA LEU A 211 6.31 14.17 5.34
C LEU A 211 6.01 12.69 5.19
N HIS A 212 7.01 11.82 5.26
CA HIS A 212 6.84 10.37 5.20
C HIS A 212 6.02 9.85 6.39
N ASP A 213 6.18 10.44 7.58
CA ASP A 213 5.30 10.17 8.72
C ASP A 213 3.83 10.51 8.42
N PHE A 214 3.55 11.67 7.81
CA PHE A 214 2.18 12.01 7.39
C PHE A 214 1.67 11.04 6.31
N TYR A 215 2.48 10.81 5.29
CA TYR A 215 2.15 9.97 4.15
C TYR A 215 1.81 8.53 4.56
N GLU A 216 2.68 7.86 5.33
CA GLU A 216 2.41 6.49 5.80
C GLU A 216 1.14 6.42 6.65
N ASN A 217 0.92 7.40 7.54
CA ASN A 217 -0.26 7.40 8.38
C ASN A 217 -1.53 7.59 7.54
N GLN A 218 -1.55 8.52 6.58
CA GLN A 218 -2.74 8.73 5.75
C GLN A 218 -3.03 7.58 4.81
N LYS A 219 -2.00 6.98 4.20
CA LYS A 219 -2.15 5.83 3.30
C LYS A 219 -2.71 4.60 4.00
N ARG A 220 -2.39 4.40 5.29
CA ARG A 220 -2.98 3.31 6.10
C ARG A 220 -4.50 3.46 6.28
N PHE A 221 -4.99 4.69 6.42
CA PHE A 221 -6.42 4.95 6.68
C PHE A 221 -7.23 5.27 5.41
N ASN A 222 -6.58 5.68 4.31
CA ASN A 222 -7.23 6.10 3.06
C ASN A 222 -6.57 5.43 1.85
N GLN A 223 -6.84 4.14 1.64
CA GLN A 223 -6.17 3.33 0.61
C GLN A 223 -6.56 3.71 -0.84
N ASN A 224 -7.68 4.40 -1.03
CA ASN A 224 -8.24 4.74 -2.35
C ASN A 224 -7.99 6.20 -2.77
N LYS A 225 -7.02 6.89 -2.16
CA LYS A 225 -6.67 8.27 -2.53
C LYS A 225 -5.31 8.34 -3.20
N ASP A 226 -5.25 9.01 -4.33
CA ASP A 226 -4.02 9.21 -5.11
C ASP A 226 -3.14 10.34 -4.56
N PHE A 227 -3.70 11.20 -3.71
CA PHE A 227 -2.99 12.29 -3.06
C PHE A 227 -3.39 12.49 -1.59
N PHE A 228 -2.45 13.03 -0.82
CA PHE A 228 -2.53 13.25 0.63
C PHE A 228 -2.11 14.67 0.98
N GLU A 229 -2.76 15.26 1.97
CA GLU A 229 -2.48 16.64 2.39
C GLU A 229 -2.13 16.74 3.87
N THR A 230 -1.16 17.57 4.23
CA THR A 230 -0.80 17.78 5.63
C THR A 230 -1.78 18.65 6.41
N GLY A 231 -2.60 19.44 5.72
CA GLY A 231 -3.34 20.55 6.29
C GLY A 231 -2.43 21.74 6.62
N LYS A 232 -2.94 22.70 7.41
CA LYS A 232 -2.24 23.96 7.74
C LYS A 232 -1.09 23.73 8.72
N ILE A 233 0.16 23.80 8.26
CA ILE A 233 1.36 23.82 9.11
C ILE A 233 1.84 25.26 9.22
N SER A 234 1.99 25.79 10.45
CA SER A 234 2.50 27.15 10.62
C SER A 234 3.96 27.26 10.16
N LEU A 235 4.34 28.40 9.58
CA LEU A 235 5.71 28.64 9.14
C LEU A 235 6.71 28.52 10.30
N THR A 236 6.33 28.98 11.48
CA THR A 236 7.12 28.86 12.71
C THR A 236 7.42 27.39 13.01
N LYS A 237 6.39 26.54 13.05
CA LYS A 237 6.53 25.09 13.30
C LYS A 237 7.40 24.43 12.23
N LEU A 238 7.18 24.74 10.96
CA LEU A 238 7.95 24.17 9.85
C LEU A 238 9.43 24.57 9.91
N ARG A 239 9.72 25.85 10.17
CA ARG A 239 11.09 26.33 10.38
C ARG A 239 11.76 25.63 11.54
N GLN A 240 11.03 25.41 12.63
CA GLN A 240 11.57 24.71 13.79
C GLN A 240 11.88 23.24 13.48
N ILE A 241 10.97 22.52 12.81
CA ILE A 241 11.20 21.13 12.37
C ILE A 241 12.44 21.05 11.48
N LEU A 242 12.53 21.92 10.47
CA LEU A 242 13.67 21.98 9.57
C LEU A 242 14.93 22.59 10.22
N GLY A 243 14.84 23.01 11.49
CA GLY A 243 15.89 23.68 12.27
C GLY A 243 16.39 25.00 11.65
N ALA A 244 15.61 25.60 10.76
CA ALA A 244 15.84 26.89 10.12
C ALA A 244 15.08 28.02 10.83
N TYR A 245 14.85 27.92 12.14
CA TYR A 245 14.15 28.97 12.89
C TYR A 245 14.99 30.24 13.00
N ASN A 246 16.25 30.08 13.38
CA ASN A 246 17.21 31.18 13.51
C ASN A 246 17.93 31.51 12.20
N LYS A 247 17.59 30.82 11.09
CA LYS A 247 18.19 31.01 9.78
C LYS A 247 17.10 31.46 8.80
N TYR A 248 17.39 32.43 7.93
CA TYR A 248 16.46 32.92 6.92
C TYR A 248 15.17 33.55 7.48
N SER A 249 15.26 34.62 8.28
CA SER A 249 14.10 35.30 8.90
C SER A 249 12.99 35.67 7.89
N ARG A 250 13.36 36.07 6.67
CA ARG A 250 12.41 36.34 5.59
C ARG A 250 11.87 35.05 4.99
N TYR A 251 10.56 35.00 4.76
CA TYR A 251 9.92 33.83 4.12
C TYR A 251 10.50 33.54 2.74
N THR A 252 10.78 34.57 1.94
CA THR A 252 11.36 34.44 0.60
C THR A 252 12.69 33.69 0.62
N ASP A 253 13.54 33.99 1.60
CA ASP A 253 14.84 33.35 1.74
C ASP A 253 14.69 31.90 2.23
N PHE A 254 13.80 31.67 3.20
CA PHE A 254 13.49 30.31 3.65
C PHE A 254 12.94 29.44 2.51
N LYS A 255 12.02 29.98 1.70
CA LYS A 255 11.49 29.30 0.51
C LYS A 255 12.59 29.03 -0.51
N LYS A 256 13.43 30.02 -0.82
CA LYS A 256 14.51 29.92 -1.83
C LYS A 256 15.63 28.95 -1.43
N TRP A 257 16.07 28.99 -0.19
CA TRP A 257 17.28 28.29 0.27
C TRP A 257 17.00 26.99 1.02
N VAL A 258 15.77 26.79 1.53
CA VAL A 258 15.41 25.61 2.32
C VAL A 258 14.33 24.79 1.63
N LEU A 259 13.13 25.35 1.45
CA LEU A 259 11.98 24.57 0.97
C LEU A 259 12.13 24.13 -0.47
N ASN A 260 12.33 25.07 -1.41
CA ASN A 260 12.40 24.75 -2.83
C ASN A 260 13.56 23.79 -3.16
N PRO A 261 14.79 23.96 -2.63
CA PRO A 261 15.86 23.00 -2.86
C PRO A 261 15.54 21.62 -2.30
N ALA A 262 14.95 21.55 -1.10
CA ALA A 262 14.60 20.28 -0.48
C ALA A 262 13.53 19.53 -1.28
N ILE A 263 12.44 20.21 -1.66
CA ILE A 263 11.37 19.63 -2.47
C ILE A 263 11.90 19.21 -3.85
N LYS A 264 12.74 20.04 -4.48
CA LYS A 264 13.35 19.71 -5.77
C LYS A 264 14.19 18.43 -5.68
N GLU A 265 14.97 18.26 -4.63
CA GLU A 265 15.74 17.04 -4.41
C GLU A 265 14.83 15.82 -4.20
N LEU A 266 13.81 15.94 -3.34
CA LEU A 266 12.87 14.84 -3.06
C LEU A 266 12.06 14.43 -4.31
N ASN A 267 11.60 15.39 -5.10
CA ASN A 267 10.85 15.10 -6.32
C ASN A 267 11.72 14.46 -7.41
N LYS A 268 12.99 14.87 -7.52
CA LYS A 268 13.96 14.25 -8.44
C LYS A 268 14.40 12.86 -8.02
N SER A 269 14.31 12.55 -6.73
CA SER A 269 14.71 11.27 -6.18
C SER A 269 13.65 10.22 -6.44
N ASP A 270 13.94 9.25 -7.30
CA ASP A 270 13.11 8.09 -7.57
C ASP A 270 13.09 7.05 -6.44
N VAL A 271 13.92 7.21 -5.40
CA VAL A 271 13.82 6.39 -4.18
C VAL A 271 12.81 6.95 -3.17
N VAL A 272 12.27 8.16 -3.41
CA VAL A 272 11.21 8.76 -2.59
C VAL A 272 9.85 8.37 -3.20
N PRO A 273 8.91 7.83 -2.41
CA PRO A 273 7.71 7.16 -2.95
C PRO A 273 6.62 8.11 -3.46
N PHE A 274 6.72 9.41 -3.19
CA PHE A 274 5.73 10.43 -3.55
C PHE A 274 6.38 11.68 -4.15
N PHE A 275 5.62 12.39 -4.99
CA PHE A 275 5.88 13.78 -5.34
C PHE A 275 5.37 14.71 -4.25
N ILE A 276 5.96 15.90 -4.16
CA ILE A 276 5.64 16.91 -3.17
C ILE A 276 5.39 18.23 -3.88
N GLU A 277 4.24 18.80 -3.60
CA GLU A 277 3.93 20.20 -3.86
C GLU A 277 3.54 20.90 -2.57
N PHE A 278 3.44 22.23 -2.60
CA PHE A 278 2.93 22.96 -1.44
C PHE A 278 2.15 24.20 -1.83
N GLN A 279 1.15 24.51 -1.01
CA GLN A 279 0.33 25.71 -1.11
C GLN A 279 0.67 26.68 0.02
N GLU A 280 0.74 27.97 -0.32
CA GLU A 280 0.96 29.06 0.63
C GLU A 280 -0.38 29.60 1.11
N ILE A 281 -0.58 29.61 2.42
CA ILE A 281 -1.80 30.14 3.04
C ILE A 281 -1.44 31.43 3.77
N LYS A 282 -2.04 32.52 3.32
CA LYS A 282 -1.70 33.88 3.78
C LYS A 282 -2.62 34.35 4.90
N LYS A 283 -2.05 35.16 5.80
CA LYS A 283 -2.76 36.02 6.74
C LYS A 283 -2.44 37.47 6.37
N GLY A 284 -3.36 38.13 5.67
CA GLY A 284 -3.08 39.41 5.01
C GLY A 284 -2.02 39.25 3.90
N LYS A 285 -0.96 40.07 3.95
CA LYS A 285 0.13 40.02 2.95
C LYS A 285 1.21 38.97 3.27
N LYS A 286 1.22 38.41 4.47
CA LYS A 286 2.25 37.46 4.92
C LYS A 286 1.76 36.03 4.74
N VAL A 287 2.63 35.16 4.23
CA VAL A 287 2.41 33.70 4.32
C VAL A 287 2.53 33.32 5.79
N GLU A 288 1.55 32.59 6.31
CA GLU A 288 1.48 32.21 7.72
C GLU A 288 1.51 30.69 7.88
N TRP A 289 0.90 29.97 6.92
CA TRP A 289 0.89 28.51 6.89
C TRP A 289 1.30 27.96 5.53
N ILE A 290 1.74 26.70 5.53
CA ILE A 290 1.99 25.88 4.36
C ILE A 290 1.16 24.61 4.46
N ASN A 291 0.58 24.20 3.35
CA ASN A 291 -0.02 22.87 3.18
C ASN A 291 0.81 22.10 2.15
N PHE A 292 1.32 20.92 2.51
CA PHE A 292 2.00 20.04 1.56
C PHE A 292 0.99 19.07 0.94
N ILE A 293 1.14 18.87 -0.36
CA ILE A 293 0.38 17.90 -1.14
C ILE A 293 1.36 16.83 -1.57
N MET A 294 1.05 15.57 -1.25
CA MET A 294 1.87 14.41 -1.57
C MET A 294 1.10 13.49 -2.48
N GLU A 295 1.62 13.25 -3.68
CA GLU A 295 0.99 12.38 -4.68
C GLU A 295 1.85 11.13 -4.88
N ASP A 296 1.23 9.96 -4.99
CA ASP A 296 1.96 8.73 -5.25
C ASP A 296 2.77 8.84 -6.54
N LYS A 297 4.07 8.50 -6.50
CA LYS A 297 4.80 8.33 -7.75
C LYS A 297 4.22 7.12 -8.49
N PRO A 298 4.09 7.19 -9.83
CA PRO A 298 3.86 6.00 -10.63
C PRO A 298 4.92 4.94 -10.37
N GLU A 299 4.54 3.67 -10.41
CA GLU A 299 5.42 2.56 -10.01
C GLU A 299 6.70 2.45 -10.87
N TYR A 300 6.62 2.79 -12.16
CA TYR A 300 7.77 2.81 -13.06
C TYR A 300 8.80 3.90 -12.74
N LEU A 301 8.40 4.97 -12.03
CA LEU A 301 9.30 6.02 -11.54
C LEU A 301 9.88 5.71 -10.16
N LYS A 302 9.43 4.62 -9.52
CA LYS A 302 9.98 4.22 -8.24
C LYS A 302 11.24 3.41 -8.46
N SER A 303 12.12 3.52 -7.49
CA SER A 303 13.26 2.66 -7.32
C SER A 303 13.34 2.30 -5.84
N ASP A 304 13.73 1.08 -5.58
CA ASP A 304 14.04 0.63 -4.25
C ASP A 304 15.53 0.65 -4.02
N VAL A 305 15.90 0.86 -2.77
CA VAL A 305 17.29 0.79 -2.37
C VAL A 305 17.48 -0.42 -1.48
N ILE A 306 18.38 -1.31 -1.90
CA ILE A 306 18.78 -2.48 -1.14
C ILE A 306 20.24 -2.37 -0.75
N LEU A 307 20.61 -3.05 0.34
CA LEU A 307 22.01 -3.22 0.71
C LEU A 307 22.53 -4.47 0.00
N THR A 308 23.68 -4.38 -0.67
CA THR A 308 24.35 -5.53 -1.30
C THR A 308 25.76 -5.72 -0.72
N LYS A 309 26.46 -6.78 -1.11
CA LYS A 309 27.90 -6.96 -0.78
C LYS A 309 28.75 -5.76 -1.23
N LYS A 310 28.33 -5.05 -2.28
CA LYS A 310 29.03 -3.86 -2.81
C LYS A 310 28.59 -2.53 -2.16
N GLY A 311 27.65 -2.59 -1.20
CA GLY A 311 27.04 -1.42 -0.54
C GLY A 311 25.62 -1.13 -1.05
N PRO A 312 25.06 0.06 -0.74
CA PRO A 312 23.71 0.43 -1.16
C PRO A 312 23.61 0.50 -2.67
N GLN A 313 22.68 -0.26 -3.24
CA GLN A 313 22.37 -0.25 -4.65
C GLN A 313 20.90 0.10 -4.86
N LYS A 314 20.69 0.91 -5.88
CA LYS A 314 19.36 1.31 -6.33
C LYS A 314 18.92 0.34 -7.41
N ILE A 315 17.69 -0.13 -7.30
CA ILE A 315 17.06 -1.05 -8.23
C ILE A 315 15.79 -0.39 -8.70
N THR A 316 15.60 -0.23 -10.01
CA THR A 316 14.35 0.31 -10.54
C THR A 316 13.24 -0.73 -10.45
N TYR A 317 11.98 -0.31 -10.40
CA TYR A 317 10.87 -1.27 -10.31
C TYR A 317 10.75 -2.15 -11.57
N GLU A 318 11.23 -1.69 -12.73
CA GLU A 318 11.40 -2.52 -13.92
C GLU A 318 12.38 -3.66 -13.66
N GLU A 319 13.53 -3.39 -13.02
CA GLU A 319 14.53 -4.40 -12.64
C GLU A 319 14.02 -5.34 -11.52
N LYS A 320 13.15 -4.86 -10.61
CA LYS A 320 12.55 -5.69 -9.56
C LYS A 320 11.60 -6.76 -10.08
N LYS A 321 10.97 -6.54 -11.24
CA LYS A 321 10.16 -7.58 -11.90
C LYS A 321 11.00 -8.80 -12.34
N PHE A 322 12.33 -8.74 -12.27
CA PHE A 322 13.24 -9.80 -12.74
C PHE A 322 14.13 -10.44 -11.65
N GLN A 323 13.88 -10.20 -10.35
CA GLN A 323 14.85 -10.54 -9.29
C GLN A 323 14.47 -11.66 -8.31
N ASN A 324 13.34 -12.37 -8.44
CA ASN A 324 13.17 -13.62 -7.69
C ASN A 324 13.88 -14.80 -8.38
N PRO A 325 14.48 -15.75 -7.65
CA PRO A 325 15.11 -16.94 -8.24
C PRO A 325 14.15 -17.89 -8.98
N SER A 326 12.82 -17.69 -8.85
CA SER A 326 11.77 -18.29 -9.71
C SER A 326 11.64 -17.61 -11.07
N ASP A 327 12.16 -16.39 -11.24
CA ASP A 327 12.07 -15.55 -12.45
C ASP A 327 13.20 -15.86 -13.45
N LYS A 328 13.85 -17.03 -13.31
CA LYS A 328 15.03 -17.44 -14.10
C LYS A 328 14.73 -17.75 -15.58
N TYR A 329 13.56 -17.37 -16.07
CA TYR A 329 13.12 -17.70 -17.42
C TYR A 329 12.38 -16.51 -18.00
N PRO A 330 13.12 -15.54 -18.57
CA PRO A 330 12.49 -14.50 -19.37
C PRO A 330 11.60 -15.19 -20.41
N VAL A 331 10.37 -14.69 -20.54
CA VAL A 331 9.48 -15.06 -21.64
C VAL A 331 10.25 -14.75 -22.92
N LYS A 332 10.68 -15.81 -23.60
CA LYS A 332 11.42 -15.69 -24.84
C LYS A 332 10.58 -14.87 -25.83
N LYS A 333 11.22 -13.95 -26.55
CA LYS A 333 10.57 -13.03 -27.49
C LYS A 333 9.63 -13.76 -28.46
N GLU A 334 9.99 -14.98 -28.84
CA GLU A 334 9.23 -15.89 -29.70
C GLU A 334 7.85 -16.26 -29.14
N LEU A 335 7.70 -16.31 -27.79
CA LEU A 335 6.41 -16.57 -27.14
C LEU A 335 5.50 -15.35 -27.16
N LEU A 336 6.05 -14.15 -26.96
CA LEU A 336 5.32 -12.88 -27.10
C LEU A 336 4.86 -12.68 -28.55
N GLU A 337 5.75 -12.95 -29.51
CA GLU A 337 5.41 -12.91 -30.93
C GLU A 337 4.34 -13.95 -31.31
N LEU A 338 4.41 -15.17 -30.76
CA LEU A 338 3.38 -16.19 -30.98
C LEU A 338 2.02 -15.76 -30.41
N LYS A 339 2.02 -15.19 -29.19
CA LYS A 339 0.83 -14.64 -28.54
C LYS A 339 0.18 -13.55 -29.39
N GLU A 340 0.95 -12.59 -29.88
CA GLU A 340 0.45 -11.54 -30.78
C GLU A 340 -0.05 -12.10 -32.12
N LYS A 341 0.62 -13.10 -32.69
CA LYS A 341 0.14 -13.77 -33.91
C LYS A 341 -1.22 -14.42 -33.68
N ILE A 342 -1.45 -15.10 -32.55
CA ILE A 342 -2.75 -15.71 -32.22
C ILE A 342 -3.84 -14.63 -32.10
N LYS A 343 -3.56 -13.52 -31.41
CA LYS A 343 -4.48 -12.37 -31.34
C LYS A 343 -4.83 -11.80 -32.70
N ASN A 344 -3.87 -11.82 -33.63
CA ASN A 344 -4.05 -11.41 -35.02
C ASN A 344 -4.61 -12.53 -35.94
N GLY A 345 -5.20 -13.59 -35.39
CA GLY A 345 -5.91 -14.62 -36.15
C GLY A 345 -5.05 -15.75 -36.71
N LEU A 346 -3.89 -16.06 -36.11
CA LEU A 346 -3.04 -17.19 -36.53
C LEU A 346 -3.82 -18.51 -36.52
N PRO A 347 -3.92 -19.27 -37.63
CA PRO A 347 -4.65 -20.54 -37.63
C PRO A 347 -4.04 -21.59 -36.69
N TYR A 348 -4.88 -22.40 -36.04
CA TYR A 348 -4.46 -23.42 -35.06
C TYR A 348 -3.37 -24.39 -35.58
N ILE A 349 -3.46 -24.81 -36.85
CA ILE A 349 -2.47 -25.70 -37.46
C ILE A 349 -1.08 -25.03 -37.54
N ILE A 350 -1.03 -23.71 -37.74
CA ILE A 350 0.20 -22.92 -37.80
C ILE A 350 0.70 -22.65 -36.38
N PHE A 351 -0.19 -22.31 -35.45
CA PHE A 351 0.13 -22.22 -34.02
C PHE A 351 0.84 -23.49 -33.52
N LYS A 352 0.29 -24.67 -33.81
CA LYS A 352 0.88 -25.96 -33.40
C LYS A 352 2.30 -26.12 -33.94
N ARG A 353 2.54 -25.75 -35.19
CA ARG A 353 3.88 -25.79 -35.82
C ARG A 353 4.85 -24.80 -35.18
N GLU A 354 4.41 -23.56 -34.95
CA GLU A 354 5.22 -22.51 -34.32
C GLU A 354 5.55 -22.85 -32.87
N LEU A 355 4.57 -23.32 -32.09
CA LEU A 355 4.75 -23.76 -30.71
C LEU A 355 5.77 -24.90 -30.61
N MET A 356 5.76 -25.85 -31.55
CA MET A 356 6.73 -26.95 -31.61
C MET A 356 8.17 -26.51 -31.92
N LYS A 357 8.36 -25.32 -32.53
CA LYS A 357 9.70 -24.76 -32.80
C LYS A 357 10.29 -24.07 -31.57
N ILE A 358 9.48 -23.74 -30.56
CA ILE A 358 9.91 -23.03 -29.37
C ILE A 358 10.54 -24.02 -28.38
N GLN A 359 11.87 -24.03 -28.30
CA GLN A 359 12.65 -24.89 -27.40
C GLN A 359 13.10 -24.17 -26.12
N ASN A 360 13.14 -24.92 -25.01
CA ASN A 360 13.63 -24.48 -23.70
C ASN A 360 12.93 -23.21 -23.18
N SER A 361 11.60 -23.15 -23.33
CA SER A 361 10.80 -22.00 -22.90
C SER A 361 9.67 -22.42 -21.98
N TYR A 362 9.23 -21.51 -21.12
CA TYR A 362 8.05 -21.68 -20.30
C TYR A 362 6.79 -21.27 -21.03
N ILE A 363 5.89 -22.24 -21.19
CA ILE A 363 4.74 -22.06 -22.06
C ILE A 363 3.49 -21.65 -21.27
N CYS A 364 3.39 -21.97 -19.98
CA CYS A 364 2.28 -21.55 -19.13
C CYS A 364 2.64 -21.58 -17.65
N ASN A 365 1.89 -20.82 -16.85
CA ASN A 365 1.73 -21.07 -15.42
C ASN A 365 0.33 -21.64 -15.17
N LYS A 366 0.25 -22.61 -14.24
CA LYS A 366 -0.95 -23.24 -13.64
C LYS A 366 -2.24 -23.14 -14.48
N ILE A 367 -2.58 -24.24 -15.14
CA ILE A 367 -3.81 -24.40 -15.93
C ILE A 367 -4.83 -25.14 -15.04
N ASP A 368 -5.89 -24.46 -14.62
CA ASP A 368 -6.95 -25.11 -13.83
C ASP A 368 -7.77 -26.07 -14.71
N GLY A 369 -8.01 -27.28 -14.19
CA GLY A 369 -8.58 -28.43 -14.91
C GLY A 369 -7.56 -29.47 -15.35
N TYR A 370 -6.26 -29.18 -15.24
CA TYR A 370 -5.17 -30.13 -15.42
C TYR A 370 -4.52 -30.45 -14.06
N GLN A 371 -4.08 -31.71 -13.88
CA GLN A 371 -3.38 -32.17 -12.67
C GLN A 371 -2.26 -31.18 -12.27
N PRO A 372 -1.99 -30.92 -10.98
CA PRO A 372 -1.32 -29.73 -10.42
C PRO A 372 0.13 -29.42 -10.86
N HIS A 373 0.67 -30.24 -11.75
CA HIS A 373 1.84 -29.96 -12.55
C HIS A 373 1.42 -28.93 -13.62
N LEU A 374 2.15 -27.85 -13.92
CA LEU A 374 2.23 -27.21 -15.27
C LEU A 374 2.86 -25.82 -15.20
N ILE A 375 4.17 -25.79 -14.90
CA ILE A 375 5.10 -25.04 -15.75
C ILE A 375 5.60 -26.01 -16.83
N LEU A 376 5.36 -25.68 -18.10
CA LEU A 376 5.74 -26.49 -19.25
C LEU A 376 7.12 -26.13 -19.76
N LYS A 377 8.01 -27.11 -19.87
CA LYS A 377 9.33 -26.95 -20.50
C LYS A 377 9.48 -27.92 -21.68
N THR A 378 9.82 -27.39 -22.85
CA THR A 378 10.08 -28.19 -24.06
C THR A 378 11.54 -28.63 -24.11
N ASN A 379 11.81 -29.88 -23.75
CA ASN A 379 13.19 -30.39 -23.69
C ASN A 379 13.63 -31.09 -24.98
N ASN A 380 12.70 -31.40 -25.90
CA ASN A 380 12.97 -31.75 -27.32
C ASN A 380 11.62 -31.81 -28.10
N ILE A 381 11.65 -32.03 -29.43
CA ILE A 381 10.45 -32.13 -30.32
C ILE A 381 9.48 -33.27 -29.91
N GLY A 382 9.93 -34.19 -29.04
CA GLY A 382 9.18 -35.38 -28.60
C GLY A 382 8.79 -35.45 -27.11
N HIS A 383 9.26 -34.54 -26.25
CA HIS A 383 9.03 -34.65 -24.80
C HIS A 383 8.72 -33.30 -24.16
N LEU A 384 7.75 -33.29 -23.25
CA LEU A 384 7.33 -32.12 -22.47
C LEU A 384 7.52 -32.39 -20.99
N GLU A 385 8.25 -31.53 -20.29
CA GLU A 385 8.35 -31.57 -18.83
C GLU A 385 7.29 -30.68 -18.21
N ILE A 386 6.70 -31.18 -17.15
CA ILE A 386 5.64 -30.55 -16.40
C ILE A 386 6.06 -30.42 -14.94
N TYR A 387 6.16 -29.19 -14.44
CA TYR A 387 6.50 -28.94 -13.04
C TYR A 387 5.29 -28.53 -12.19
N ASN A 388 5.14 -29.14 -11.01
CA ASN A 388 4.12 -28.83 -10.02
C ASN A 388 4.63 -27.80 -9.01
N PRO A 389 4.10 -26.56 -8.98
CA PRO A 389 4.55 -25.55 -8.04
C PRO A 389 4.16 -25.83 -6.59
N HIS A 390 3.13 -26.65 -6.35
CA HIS A 390 2.65 -27.01 -5.01
C HIS A 390 3.49 -28.15 -4.40
N THR A 391 3.70 -29.24 -5.16
CA THR A 391 4.46 -30.41 -4.68
C THR A 391 5.95 -30.36 -5.02
N LYS A 392 6.38 -29.47 -5.93
CA LYS A 392 7.72 -29.37 -6.51
C LYS A 392 8.14 -30.56 -7.39
N GLU A 393 7.19 -31.40 -7.81
CA GLU A 393 7.45 -32.58 -8.65
C GLU A 393 7.55 -32.23 -10.15
N ILE A 394 8.35 -32.99 -10.90
CA ILE A 394 8.48 -32.88 -12.36
C ILE A 394 7.99 -34.17 -13.00
N ARG A 395 7.04 -34.08 -13.93
CA ARG A 395 6.54 -35.20 -14.75
C ARG A 395 6.90 -34.98 -16.21
N GLN A 396 7.45 -35.99 -16.87
CA GLN A 396 7.78 -35.93 -18.30
C GLN A 396 6.68 -36.64 -19.12
N LEU A 397 6.10 -35.94 -20.10
CA LEU A 397 5.14 -36.49 -21.06
C LEU A 397 5.85 -36.90 -22.36
N ASP A 398 5.43 -38.05 -22.90
CA ASP A 398 5.92 -38.63 -24.14
C ASP A 398 4.93 -38.36 -25.29
N LYS A 399 5.46 -37.96 -26.45
CA LYS A 399 4.65 -37.60 -27.63
C LYS A 399 3.77 -38.74 -28.16
N ILE A 400 4.13 -39.99 -27.90
CA ILE A 400 3.40 -41.18 -28.36
C ILE A 400 2.43 -41.66 -27.27
N LYS A 401 2.89 -41.75 -26.01
CA LYS A 401 2.07 -42.28 -24.91
C LYS A 401 1.02 -41.28 -24.40
N ASP A 402 1.33 -39.99 -24.41
CA ASP A 402 0.49 -38.93 -23.82
C ASP A 402 -0.12 -38.00 -24.90
N ALA A 403 -0.29 -38.51 -26.13
CA ALA A 403 -0.67 -37.72 -27.30
C ALA A 403 -2.00 -36.95 -27.13
N LYS A 404 -2.97 -37.54 -26.43
CA LYS A 404 -4.29 -36.92 -26.17
C LYS A 404 -4.18 -35.73 -25.22
N GLU A 405 -3.50 -35.90 -24.10
CA GLU A 405 -3.26 -34.88 -23.07
C GLU A 405 -2.49 -33.68 -23.64
N LEU A 406 -1.52 -33.95 -24.53
CA LEU A 406 -0.76 -32.91 -25.23
C LEU A 406 -1.60 -32.10 -26.23
N GLU A 407 -2.60 -32.71 -26.86
CA GLU A 407 -3.43 -32.01 -27.84
C GLU A 407 -4.47 -31.11 -27.17
N GLU A 408 -5.11 -31.59 -26.13
CA GLU A 408 -6.04 -30.82 -25.31
C GLU A 408 -5.36 -29.57 -24.71
N LEU A 409 -4.13 -29.73 -24.21
CA LEU A 409 -3.30 -28.63 -23.71
C LEU A 409 -2.98 -27.57 -24.78
N ARG A 410 -2.67 -27.99 -26.01
CA ARG A 410 -2.41 -27.05 -27.13
C ARG A 410 -3.66 -26.26 -27.49
N GLN A 411 -4.82 -26.93 -27.54
CA GLN A 411 -6.10 -26.27 -27.81
C GLN A 411 -6.42 -25.23 -26.73
N PHE A 412 -6.12 -25.55 -25.47
CA PHE A 412 -6.28 -24.61 -24.36
C PHE A 412 -5.40 -23.36 -24.53
N LEU A 413 -4.10 -23.54 -24.79
CA LEU A 413 -3.16 -22.42 -24.97
C LEU A 413 -3.52 -21.53 -26.16
N TYR A 414 -4.05 -22.14 -27.22
CA TYR A 414 -4.54 -21.40 -28.38
C TYR A 414 -5.74 -20.51 -28.04
N LYS A 415 -6.71 -21.05 -27.30
CA LYS A 415 -7.89 -20.28 -26.85
C LYS A 415 -7.53 -19.23 -25.79
N ASN A 416 -6.46 -19.46 -25.03
CA ASN A 416 -6.01 -18.62 -23.92
C ASN A 416 -4.60 -18.09 -24.17
N SER A 417 -4.39 -17.43 -25.31
CA SER A 417 -3.05 -16.97 -25.74
C SER A 417 -2.37 -16.06 -24.71
N ASP A 418 -3.13 -15.36 -23.86
CA ASP A 418 -2.59 -14.55 -22.77
C ASP A 418 -1.85 -15.34 -21.70
N ARG A 419 -2.14 -16.64 -21.57
CA ARG A 419 -1.48 -17.58 -20.65
C ARG A 419 -0.14 -18.08 -21.18
N ILE A 420 0.19 -17.79 -22.43
CA ILE A 420 1.49 -18.13 -23.02
C ILE A 420 2.57 -17.24 -22.39
N GLY A 421 3.45 -17.86 -21.60
CA GLY A 421 4.62 -17.20 -21.01
C GLY A 421 4.38 -16.33 -19.76
N GLY A 422 3.18 -16.21 -19.20
CA GLY A 422 2.96 -15.35 -18.04
C GLY A 422 3.50 -15.92 -16.71
N ILE A 423 4.36 -15.18 -15.98
CA ILE A 423 4.65 -15.41 -14.56
C ILE A 423 3.86 -14.40 -13.71
N GLN A 424 2.62 -14.73 -13.35
CA GLN A 424 1.88 -14.00 -12.32
C GLN A 424 1.23 -14.99 -11.35
N TYR A 425 1.30 -14.67 -10.06
CA TYR A 425 0.51 -15.34 -9.03
C TYR A 425 -0.90 -14.77 -9.09
N ILE A 426 -1.90 -15.65 -9.23
CA ILE A 426 -3.32 -15.28 -9.29
C ILE A 426 -4.01 -16.07 -8.18
N ASP A 427 -4.76 -15.37 -7.34
CA ASP A 427 -5.52 -15.98 -6.25
C ASP A 427 -6.72 -16.78 -6.84
N GLU A 428 -7.06 -17.90 -6.20
CA GLU A 428 -8.15 -18.81 -6.60
C GLU A 428 -9.50 -18.07 -6.73
N LYS A 429 -9.70 -17.05 -5.89
CA LYS A 429 -10.87 -16.16 -5.93
C LYS A 429 -10.96 -15.31 -7.20
N GLU A 430 -9.82 -14.84 -7.69
CA GLU A 430 -9.76 -14.01 -8.90
C GLU A 430 -10.06 -14.86 -10.14
N ILE A 431 -9.63 -16.13 -10.16
CA ILE A 431 -9.91 -17.08 -11.25
C ILE A 431 -11.40 -17.39 -11.33
N HIS A 432 -12.02 -17.77 -10.20
CA HIS A 432 -13.45 -18.07 -10.20
C HIS A 432 -14.29 -16.84 -10.56
N LEU A 433 -13.83 -15.63 -10.22
CA LEU A 433 -14.51 -14.40 -10.58
C LEU A 433 -14.44 -14.13 -12.08
N GLU A 434 -13.28 -14.30 -12.70
CA GLU A 434 -13.11 -14.12 -14.15
C GLU A 434 -13.83 -15.21 -14.96
N GLU A 435 -13.85 -16.45 -14.46
CA GLU A 435 -14.66 -17.51 -15.07
C GLU A 435 -16.16 -17.18 -15.02
N LEU A 436 -16.66 -16.71 -13.88
CA LEU A 436 -18.04 -16.23 -13.75
C LEU A 436 -18.30 -15.06 -14.70
N LYS A 437 -17.42 -14.06 -14.75
CA LYS A 437 -17.55 -12.92 -15.68
C LYS A 437 -17.63 -13.37 -17.14
N SER A 438 -16.75 -14.27 -17.56
CA SER A 438 -16.73 -14.77 -18.96
C SER A 438 -18.00 -15.50 -19.37
N ASN A 439 -18.65 -16.18 -18.42
CA ASN A 439 -19.85 -16.97 -18.67
C ASN A 439 -21.15 -16.18 -18.55
N PHE A 440 -21.16 -15.07 -17.81
CA PHE A 440 -22.38 -14.37 -17.43
C PHE A 440 -22.47 -12.93 -17.94
N LEU A 441 -21.36 -12.20 -18.07
CA LEU A 441 -21.41 -10.79 -18.50
C LEU A 441 -22.04 -10.65 -19.88
N ASN A 442 -22.86 -9.60 -20.04
CA ASN A 442 -23.59 -9.28 -21.27
C ASN A 442 -24.50 -10.42 -21.75
N ARG A 443 -24.91 -11.31 -20.85
CA ARG A 443 -25.95 -12.30 -21.11
C ARG A 443 -27.22 -11.94 -20.36
N TYR A 444 -28.31 -12.51 -20.84
CA TYR A 444 -29.62 -12.34 -20.27
C TYR A 444 -29.97 -13.55 -19.41
N TYR A 445 -30.49 -13.28 -18.23
CA TYR A 445 -30.95 -14.29 -17.29
C TYR A 445 -32.43 -14.10 -16.98
N HIS A 446 -33.24 -15.09 -17.37
CA HIS A 446 -34.67 -15.12 -17.08
C HIS A 446 -34.95 -15.87 -15.78
N PHE A 447 -35.78 -15.30 -14.93
CA PHE A 447 -36.28 -15.97 -13.74
C PHE A 447 -37.68 -15.48 -13.38
N THR A 448 -38.34 -16.21 -12.48
CA THR A 448 -39.66 -15.85 -11.95
C THR A 448 -39.60 -15.61 -10.45
N LYS A 449 -40.35 -14.61 -9.98
CA LYS A 449 -40.54 -14.34 -8.55
C LYS A 449 -41.93 -13.77 -8.33
N ASP A 450 -42.68 -14.38 -7.41
CA ASP A 450 -44.06 -13.98 -7.08
C ASP A 450 -45.00 -13.97 -8.31
N ASN A 451 -44.82 -14.96 -9.20
CA ASN A 451 -45.46 -15.10 -10.52
C ASN A 451 -45.12 -14.01 -11.55
N PHE A 452 -44.22 -13.08 -11.23
CA PHE A 452 -43.69 -12.13 -12.20
C PHE A 452 -42.46 -12.69 -12.89
N HIS A 453 -42.34 -12.42 -14.18
CA HIS A 453 -41.19 -12.73 -15.00
C HIS A 453 -40.23 -11.55 -15.06
N TYR A 454 -38.93 -11.85 -14.97
CA TYR A 454 -37.86 -10.87 -15.02
C TYR A 454 -36.78 -11.36 -15.99
N ILE A 455 -36.18 -10.43 -16.73
CA ILE A 455 -35.05 -10.70 -17.61
C ILE A 455 -33.95 -9.71 -17.31
N ILE A 456 -32.86 -10.19 -16.71
CA ILE A 456 -31.75 -9.33 -16.32
C ILE A 456 -30.64 -9.38 -17.36
N LEU A 457 -30.26 -8.22 -17.88
CA LEU A 457 -28.97 -8.04 -18.54
C LEU A 457 -27.87 -7.91 -17.48
N ILE A 458 -27.00 -8.91 -17.39
CA ILE A 458 -25.94 -8.97 -16.38
C ILE A 458 -24.81 -8.02 -16.77
N LYS A 459 -24.56 -7.04 -15.92
CA LYS A 459 -23.54 -5.99 -16.12
C LYS A 459 -22.31 -6.18 -15.26
N ASP A 460 -22.46 -6.79 -14.09
CA ASP A 460 -21.37 -6.99 -13.15
C ASP A 460 -21.60 -8.22 -12.26
N ILE A 461 -20.52 -8.79 -11.75
CA ILE A 461 -20.53 -9.98 -10.91
C ILE A 461 -19.44 -9.84 -9.86
N GLN A 462 -19.77 -10.20 -8.62
CA GLN A 462 -18.84 -10.16 -7.49
C GLN A 462 -19.10 -11.30 -6.52
N PHE A 463 -18.06 -11.73 -5.80
CA PHE A 463 -18.24 -12.60 -4.64
C PHE A 463 -18.77 -11.81 -3.46
N LYS A 464 -19.78 -12.36 -2.78
CA LYS A 464 -20.24 -11.85 -1.48
C LYS A 464 -19.40 -12.43 -0.35
N ASP A 465 -19.10 -13.72 -0.47
CA ASP A 465 -18.28 -14.52 0.45
C ASP A 465 -17.72 -15.74 -0.32
N ASN A 466 -17.14 -16.72 0.38
CA ASN A 466 -16.55 -17.91 -0.25
C ASN A 466 -17.59 -18.91 -0.78
N GLU A 467 -18.88 -18.72 -0.49
CA GLU A 467 -19.95 -19.66 -0.85
C GLU A 467 -20.97 -19.04 -1.81
N HIS A 468 -20.98 -17.71 -1.96
CA HIS A 468 -21.98 -16.98 -2.75
C HIS A 468 -21.38 -15.94 -3.70
N PHE A 469 -21.99 -15.83 -4.89
CA PHE A 469 -21.75 -14.75 -5.85
C PHE A 469 -23.02 -13.93 -6.06
N VAL A 470 -22.83 -12.68 -6.49
CA VAL A 470 -23.90 -11.70 -6.75
C VAL A 470 -23.86 -11.32 -8.22
N LEU A 471 -24.98 -11.49 -8.91
CA LEU A 471 -25.23 -10.95 -10.24
C LEU A 471 -25.84 -9.55 -10.09
N ASN A 472 -25.23 -8.56 -10.73
CA ASN A 472 -25.75 -7.19 -10.81
C ASN A 472 -26.17 -6.90 -12.25
N GLY A 473 -27.36 -6.35 -12.44
CA GLY A 473 -27.86 -6.02 -13.78
C GLY A 473 -29.13 -5.19 -13.79
N ASN A 474 -29.69 -5.00 -14.98
CA ASN A 474 -30.95 -4.29 -15.19
C ASN A 474 -32.01 -5.25 -15.71
N ASP A 475 -33.22 -5.19 -15.16
CA ASP A 475 -34.36 -5.87 -15.74
C ASP A 475 -34.87 -5.10 -16.95
N ILE A 476 -35.00 -5.79 -18.09
CA ILE A 476 -35.46 -5.20 -19.34
C ILE A 476 -36.99 -5.32 -19.53
N ILE A 477 -37.68 -6.13 -18.71
CA ILE A 477 -39.14 -6.25 -18.78
C ILE A 477 -39.80 -5.04 -18.10
N GLU A 478 -39.43 -4.76 -16.84
CA GLU A 478 -40.02 -3.71 -16.01
C GLU A 478 -39.13 -2.44 -15.89
N ASP A 479 -38.03 -2.36 -16.64
CA ASP A 479 -37.03 -1.27 -16.61
C ASP A 479 -36.46 -0.96 -15.19
N ILE A 480 -36.31 -1.99 -14.37
CA ILE A 480 -35.77 -1.87 -13.01
C ILE A 480 -34.23 -1.91 -13.07
N LYS A 481 -33.59 -0.87 -12.54
CA LYS A 481 -32.12 -0.74 -12.51
C LYS A 481 -31.51 -1.35 -11.26
N ASP A 482 -30.25 -1.78 -11.40
CA ASP A 482 -29.38 -2.21 -10.29
C ASP A 482 -29.92 -3.38 -9.46
N ILE A 483 -30.61 -4.33 -10.12
CA ILE A 483 -31.05 -5.56 -9.47
C ILE A 483 -29.84 -6.39 -9.07
N LYS A 484 -29.87 -6.88 -7.82
CA LYS A 484 -28.85 -7.77 -7.27
C LYS A 484 -29.46 -9.11 -6.92
N ILE A 485 -28.92 -10.18 -7.51
CA ILE A 485 -29.34 -11.55 -7.20
C ILE A 485 -28.16 -12.32 -6.64
N THR A 486 -28.31 -12.87 -5.44
CA THR A 486 -27.29 -13.68 -4.77
C THR A 486 -27.56 -15.15 -5.01
N TYR A 487 -26.54 -15.89 -5.42
CA TYR A 487 -26.61 -17.33 -5.64
C TYR A 487 -25.46 -18.06 -4.94
N PRO A 488 -25.70 -19.28 -4.42
CA PRO A 488 -24.62 -20.17 -4.00
C PRO A 488 -23.75 -20.53 -5.21
N ILE A 489 -22.43 -20.64 -5.01
CA ILE A 489 -21.49 -21.05 -6.05
C ILE A 489 -21.87 -22.42 -6.64
N SER A 490 -22.45 -23.31 -5.82
CA SER A 490 -22.92 -24.63 -6.24
C SER A 490 -24.00 -24.61 -7.32
N THR A 491 -24.70 -23.49 -7.54
CA THR A 491 -25.75 -23.37 -8.57
C THR A 491 -25.24 -22.79 -9.91
N LYS A 492 -23.95 -22.46 -10.01
CA LYS A 492 -23.33 -21.83 -11.18
C LYS A 492 -23.71 -22.50 -12.50
N GLU A 493 -23.45 -23.80 -12.65
CA GLU A 493 -23.66 -24.52 -13.92
C GLU A 493 -25.14 -24.52 -14.35
N LYS A 494 -26.04 -24.67 -13.38
CA LYS A 494 -27.48 -24.59 -13.62
C LYS A 494 -27.85 -23.22 -14.18
N ILE A 495 -27.31 -22.15 -13.62
CA ILE A 495 -27.61 -20.79 -14.10
C ILE A 495 -27.00 -20.54 -15.48
N ILE A 496 -25.76 -20.97 -15.72
CA ILE A 496 -25.10 -20.84 -17.03
C ILE A 496 -25.96 -21.47 -18.13
N SER A 497 -26.55 -22.64 -17.87
CA SER A 497 -27.41 -23.34 -18.84
C SER A 497 -28.70 -22.59 -19.19
N LEU A 498 -29.11 -21.63 -18.35
CA LEU A 498 -30.32 -20.81 -18.53
C LEU A 498 -30.02 -19.45 -19.18
N LEU A 499 -28.74 -19.10 -19.38
CA LEU A 499 -28.36 -17.81 -19.94
C LEU A 499 -28.59 -17.77 -21.46
N LYS A 500 -29.06 -16.62 -21.94
CA LYS A 500 -29.21 -16.32 -23.37
C LYS A 500 -28.23 -15.24 -23.80
N ASN A 501 -27.68 -15.36 -25.01
CA ASN A 501 -26.81 -14.33 -25.59
C ASN A 501 -27.60 -13.16 -26.16
N GLU A 502 -28.84 -13.41 -26.58
CA GLU A 502 -29.76 -12.45 -27.16
C GLU A 502 -31.17 -12.78 -26.71
N ILE A 503 -32.03 -11.76 -26.65
CA ILE A 503 -33.46 -11.91 -26.40
C ILE A 503 -34.20 -11.11 -27.45
N LYS A 504 -35.22 -11.72 -28.04
CA LYS A 504 -36.03 -11.12 -29.11
C LYS A 504 -37.07 -10.18 -28.51
N ASP A 505 -37.38 -9.11 -29.23
CA ASP A 505 -38.40 -8.14 -28.81
C ASP A 505 -39.77 -8.81 -28.56
N ASP A 506 -40.15 -9.81 -29.37
CA ASP A 506 -41.38 -10.58 -29.18
C ASP A 506 -41.41 -11.34 -27.84
N GLU A 507 -40.25 -11.80 -27.37
CA GLU A 507 -40.13 -12.51 -26.09
C GLU A 507 -40.28 -11.53 -24.92
N ILE A 508 -39.71 -10.32 -25.04
CA ILE A 508 -39.88 -9.24 -24.06
C ILE A 508 -41.35 -8.86 -23.98
N ALA A 509 -41.99 -8.60 -25.13
CA ALA A 509 -43.41 -8.23 -25.21
C ALA A 509 -44.33 -9.32 -24.62
N TYR A 510 -44.01 -10.60 -24.87
CA TYR A 510 -44.74 -11.73 -24.30
C TYR A 510 -44.69 -11.74 -22.77
N TYR A 511 -43.51 -11.58 -22.16
CA TYR A 511 -43.41 -11.56 -20.70
C TYR A 511 -43.97 -10.28 -20.07
N GLN A 512 -43.92 -9.14 -20.76
CA GLN A 512 -44.61 -7.92 -20.35
C GLN A 512 -46.12 -8.12 -20.29
N ASP A 513 -46.71 -8.82 -21.27
CA ASP A 513 -48.13 -9.16 -21.27
C ASP A 513 -48.50 -10.12 -20.13
N LEU A 514 -47.69 -11.16 -19.87
CA LEU A 514 -47.90 -12.06 -18.72
C LEU A 514 -47.84 -11.31 -17.38
N ASN A 515 -46.85 -10.43 -17.20
CA ASN A 515 -46.76 -9.61 -16.00
C ASN A 515 -47.96 -8.67 -15.86
N ARG A 516 -48.47 -8.12 -16.97
CA ARG A 516 -49.70 -7.31 -16.98
C ARG A 516 -50.91 -8.13 -16.53
N GLN A 517 -51.11 -9.32 -17.09
CA GLN A 517 -52.22 -10.20 -16.72
C GLN A 517 -52.12 -10.64 -15.24
N GLU A 518 -50.93 -10.92 -14.74
CA GLU A 518 -50.73 -11.25 -13.31
C GLU A 518 -51.02 -10.06 -12.40
N LYS A 519 -50.63 -8.83 -12.80
CA LYS A 519 -51.02 -7.59 -12.09
C LYS A 519 -52.54 -7.45 -12.06
N GLU A 520 -53.22 -7.63 -13.19
CA GLU A 520 -54.69 -7.59 -13.28
C GLU A 520 -55.35 -8.66 -12.40
N ARG A 521 -54.86 -9.90 -12.42
CA ARG A 521 -55.40 -10.98 -11.58
C ARG A 521 -55.26 -10.66 -10.10
N LYS A 522 -54.11 -10.16 -9.65
CA LYS A 522 -53.89 -9.76 -8.25
C LYS A 522 -54.80 -8.61 -7.83
N ILE A 523 -55.04 -7.64 -8.71
CA ILE A 523 -56.01 -6.55 -8.49
C ILE A 523 -57.42 -7.13 -8.31
N ILE A 524 -57.83 -8.08 -9.16
CA ILE A 524 -59.15 -8.74 -9.07
C ILE A 524 -59.26 -9.57 -7.79
N GLU A 525 -58.26 -10.38 -7.44
CA GLU A 525 -58.23 -11.16 -6.20
C GLU A 525 -58.29 -10.23 -4.97
N GLU A 526 -57.58 -9.10 -4.98
CA GLU A 526 -57.63 -8.12 -3.91
C GLU A 526 -59.01 -7.45 -3.81
N PHE A 527 -59.65 -7.19 -4.96
CA PHE A 527 -61.01 -6.67 -5.05
C PHE A 527 -62.05 -7.66 -4.51
N GLU A 528 -61.97 -8.93 -4.91
CA GLU A 528 -62.89 -10.00 -4.47
C GLU A 528 -62.74 -10.31 -2.97
N ASN A 529 -61.54 -10.18 -2.41
CA ASN A 529 -61.28 -10.33 -0.98
C ASN A 529 -61.79 -9.14 -0.14
N LYS A 530 -62.11 -8.00 -0.77
CA LYS A 530 -62.68 -6.80 -0.12
C LYS A 530 -64.21 -6.74 -0.28
N LYS A 531 -64.93 -7.80 0.12
CA LYS A 531 -66.42 -7.89 0.15
C LYS A 531 -67.15 -6.89 1.07
N ASP A 532 -66.46 -5.89 1.60
CA ASP A 532 -67.00 -4.84 2.46
C ASP A 532 -67.13 -3.55 1.62
N GLU A 533 -68.34 -3.00 1.54
CA GLU A 533 -68.69 -1.86 0.67
C GLU A 533 -67.78 -0.63 0.91
N ASN A 534 -67.29 -0.46 2.15
CA ASN A 534 -66.35 0.61 2.50
C ASN A 534 -64.94 0.37 1.93
N LYS A 535 -64.47 -0.88 1.91
CA LYS A 535 -63.15 -1.23 1.34
C LYS A 535 -63.15 -1.12 -0.18
N LEU A 536 -64.31 -1.34 -0.81
CA LEU A 536 -64.49 -1.14 -2.25
C LEU A 536 -64.36 0.34 -2.63
N LYS A 537 -64.96 1.25 -1.85
CA LYS A 537 -64.83 2.71 -2.05
C LYS A 537 -63.38 3.18 -1.87
N GLU A 538 -62.68 2.68 -0.86
CA GLU A 538 -61.26 2.99 -0.65
C GLU A 538 -60.40 2.52 -1.83
N PHE A 539 -60.68 1.33 -2.38
CA PHE A 539 -59.95 0.80 -3.52
C PHE A 539 -60.22 1.56 -4.82
N ILE A 540 -61.47 1.96 -5.08
CA ILE A 540 -61.82 2.82 -6.23
C ILE A 540 -61.08 4.16 -6.13
N ASN A 541 -61.09 4.79 -4.96
CA ASN A 541 -60.38 6.05 -4.74
C ASN A 541 -58.85 5.88 -4.94
N TYR A 542 -58.28 4.75 -4.50
CA TYR A 542 -56.88 4.43 -4.77
C TYR A 542 -56.58 4.32 -6.28
N LEU A 543 -57.42 3.60 -7.05
CA LEU A 543 -57.24 3.48 -8.50
C LEU A 543 -57.40 4.83 -9.22
N GLU A 544 -58.31 5.70 -8.79
CA GLU A 544 -58.47 7.05 -9.33
C GLU A 544 -57.22 7.91 -9.08
N GLN A 545 -56.66 7.86 -7.87
CA GLN A 545 -55.42 8.57 -7.55
C GLN A 545 -54.23 8.10 -8.39
N GLU A 546 -54.12 6.78 -8.60
CA GLU A 546 -52.99 6.25 -9.37
C GLU A 546 -53.14 6.48 -10.88
N SER A 547 -54.37 6.48 -11.39
CA SER A 547 -54.69 6.95 -12.75
C SER A 547 -54.27 8.41 -12.97
N LEU A 548 -54.57 9.29 -12.00
CA LEU A 548 -54.17 10.71 -12.07
C LEU A 548 -52.65 10.87 -12.10
N LYS A 549 -51.90 10.11 -11.27
CA LYS A 549 -50.43 10.14 -11.31
C LYS A 549 -49.87 9.72 -12.66
N LEU A 550 -50.37 8.62 -13.23
CA LEU A 550 -49.91 8.13 -14.53
C LEU A 550 -50.19 9.14 -15.65
N VAL A 551 -51.31 9.86 -15.59
CA VAL A 551 -51.61 10.96 -16.52
C VAL A 551 -50.59 12.10 -16.40
N ASP A 552 -50.16 12.44 -15.19
CA ASP A 552 -49.17 13.49 -14.97
C ASP A 552 -47.76 13.06 -15.38
N GLU A 553 -47.35 11.83 -15.09
CA GLU A 553 -46.10 11.24 -15.58
C GLU A 553 -46.05 11.21 -17.11
N TRP A 554 -47.15 10.85 -17.76
CA TRP A 554 -47.25 10.88 -19.22
C TRP A 554 -47.13 12.30 -19.79
N LYS A 555 -47.74 13.30 -19.16
CA LYS A 555 -47.58 14.71 -19.57
C LYS A 555 -46.12 15.16 -19.46
N ILE A 556 -45.43 14.76 -18.39
CA ILE A 556 -44.02 15.08 -18.17
C ILE A 556 -43.17 14.44 -19.27
N ALA A 557 -43.31 13.14 -19.50
CA ALA A 557 -42.56 12.40 -20.53
C ALA A 557 -42.76 13.02 -21.93
N LYS A 558 -44.01 13.35 -22.29
CA LYS A 558 -44.33 13.98 -23.59
C LYS A 558 -43.77 15.41 -23.72
N SER A 559 -43.59 16.12 -22.61
CA SER A 559 -42.97 17.44 -22.59
C SER A 559 -41.45 17.39 -22.76
N GLU A 560 -40.80 16.33 -22.25
CA GLU A 560 -39.37 16.10 -22.41
C GLU A 560 -39.03 15.60 -23.83
N GLU A 561 -39.92 14.80 -24.43
CA GLU A 561 -39.79 14.31 -25.80
C GLU A 561 -39.91 15.44 -26.84
N LYS A 562 -40.69 16.50 -26.55
CA LYS A 562 -40.73 17.73 -27.38
C LYS A 562 -39.51 18.65 -27.21
N LYS A 563 -38.72 18.46 -26.15
CA LYS A 563 -37.53 19.27 -25.86
C LYS A 563 -36.23 18.63 -26.38
N ARG A 564 -36.26 17.34 -26.66
CA ARG A 564 -35.24 16.62 -27.44
C ARG A 564 -35.52 16.77 -28.92
#